data_AF-A0A5Z6IPI9-F1
#
_entry.id   AF-A0A5Z6IPI9-F1
#
_cell.length_a   1.000
_cell.length_b   1.000
_cell.length_c   1.000
_cell.angle_alpha   90.00
_cell.angle_beta   90.00
_cell.angle_gamma   90.00
#
_symmetry.space_group_name_H-M   'P 1'
#
loop_
_entity.id
_entity.type
_entity.pdbx_description
1 polymer ?
#
loop_
_entity_poly.entity_id
_entity_poly.type
_entity_poly.pdbx_seq_one_letter_code
_entity_poly.pdbx_strand_id
1 'polypeptide(L)'
;MSKMILFVCATGVATSTAVAEKVMEYCKDNGLDVNYSQTNVASLPNNTDGAALVVSTTKVPYELDIPVVSGLPIITGVGEDKVLEKIVSILKGQA
;
A
#
# COMPACT_ATOMS: atom_id res chain seq x y z
N MET A 1 -14.56 2.28 -10.42
CA MET A 1 -13.39 3.16 -10.21
C MET A 1 -12.27 2.29 -9.69
N SER A 2 -11.20 2.13 -10.46
CA SER A 2 -10.02 1.36 -10.07
C SER A 2 -9.31 2.10 -8.93
N LYS A 3 -9.14 1.44 -7.78
CA LYS A 3 -8.46 2.04 -6.64
C LYS A 3 -6.97 1.78 -6.75
N MET A 4 -6.15 2.83 -6.72
CA MET A 4 -4.69 2.71 -6.81
C MET A 4 -4.06 2.73 -5.41
N ILE A 5 -3.14 1.80 -5.16
CA ILE A 5 -2.33 1.69 -3.94
C ILE A 5 -0.90 2.12 -4.27
N LEU A 6 -0.34 3.02 -3.48
CA LEU A 6 1.04 3.45 -3.65
C LEU A 6 1.95 2.72 -2.67
N PHE A 7 2.93 1.97 -3.16
CA PHE A 7 3.95 1.32 -2.33
C PHE A 7 5.23 2.15 -2.32
N VAL A 8 5.76 2.39 -1.13
CA VAL A 8 6.97 3.16 -0.89
C VAL A 8 7.97 2.33 -0.10
N CYS A 9 9.19 2.24 -0.63
CA CYS A 9 10.30 1.62 0.08
C CYS A 9 11.54 2.51 0.10
N ALA A 10 12.38 2.34 1.13
CA ALA A 10 13.69 3.00 1.23
C ALA A 10 14.84 2.11 0.71
N THR A 11 14.70 0.78 0.77
CA THR A 11 15.79 -0.19 0.55
C THR A 11 15.72 -0.92 -0.80
N GLY A 12 14.78 -0.56 -1.69
CA GLY A 12 14.70 -1.10 -3.05
C GLY A 12 13.37 -1.80 -3.37
N VAL A 13 13.02 -1.75 -4.66
CA VAL A 13 11.72 -2.16 -5.24
C VAL A 13 11.39 -3.64 -5.05
N ALA A 14 12.40 -4.49 -4.84
CA ALA A 14 12.21 -5.94 -4.73
C ALA A 14 11.28 -6.34 -3.58
N THR A 15 11.43 -5.70 -2.41
CA THR A 15 10.62 -6.01 -1.23
C THR A 15 9.18 -5.54 -1.36
N SER A 16 8.91 -4.52 -2.17
CA SER A 16 7.55 -3.98 -2.36
C SER A 16 6.73 -4.78 -3.39
N THR A 17 7.36 -5.49 -4.32
CA THR A 17 6.64 -6.37 -5.26
C THR A 17 5.97 -7.55 -4.55
N ALA A 18 6.66 -8.25 -3.64
CA ALA A 18 6.07 -9.38 -2.91
C ALA A 18 4.87 -8.97 -2.05
N VAL A 19 4.93 -7.78 -1.45
CA VAL A 19 3.81 -7.19 -0.71
C VAL A 19 2.65 -6.85 -1.64
N ALA A 20 2.95 -6.19 -2.77
CA ALA A 20 1.94 -5.79 -3.74
C ALA A 20 1.21 -6.99 -4.35
N GLU A 21 1.93 -8.05 -4.72
CA GLU A 21 1.34 -9.29 -5.24
C GLU A 21 0.39 -9.93 -4.22
N LYS A 22 0.79 -10.05 -2.94
CA LYS A 22 -0.10 -10.55 -1.87
C LYS A 22 -1.36 -9.69 -1.71
N VAL A 23 -1.21 -8.38 -1.69
CA VAL A 23 -2.35 -7.44 -1.57
C VAL A 23 -3.28 -7.57 -2.78
N MET A 24 -2.72 -7.66 -3.98
CA MET A 24 -3.44 -7.82 -5.23
C MET A 24 -4.22 -9.13 -5.27
N GLU A 25 -3.59 -10.26 -4.92
CA GLU A 25 -4.24 -11.57 -4.83
C GLU A 25 -5.41 -11.52 -3.84
N TYR A 26 -5.18 -10.99 -2.63
CA TYR A 26 -6.21 -10.90 -1.61
C TYR A 26 -7.39 -10.00 -2.05
N CYS A 27 -7.11 -8.89 -2.73
CA CYS A 27 -8.15 -8.02 -3.29
C CYS A 27 -8.93 -8.74 -4.40
N LYS A 28 -8.22 -9.45 -5.30
CA LYS A 28 -8.81 -10.19 -6.41
C LYS A 28 -9.70 -11.33 -5.93
N ASP A 29 -9.29 -12.06 -4.91
CA ASP A 29 -10.09 -13.11 -4.25
C ASP A 29 -11.37 -12.53 -3.62
N ASN A 30 -11.33 -11.26 -3.22
CA ASN A 30 -12.48 -10.51 -2.74
C ASN A 30 -13.33 -9.86 -3.86
N GLY A 31 -13.00 -10.09 -5.14
CA GLY A 31 -13.67 -9.50 -6.29
C GLY A 31 -13.39 -8.00 -6.48
N LEU A 32 -12.29 -7.49 -5.92
CA LEU A 32 -11.87 -6.10 -6.07
C LEU A 32 -10.77 -5.99 -7.13
N ASP A 33 -11.00 -5.10 -8.08
CA ASP A 33 -9.98 -4.71 -9.06
C ASP A 33 -9.24 -3.47 -8.54
N VAL A 34 -8.03 -3.71 -8.03
CA VAL A 34 -7.15 -2.68 -7.46
C VAL A 34 -5.89 -2.61 -8.29
N ASN A 35 -5.37 -1.41 -8.46
CA ASN A 35 -4.08 -1.19 -9.10
C ASN A 35 -3.05 -0.83 -8.04
N TYR A 36 -1.79 -1.08 -8.32
CA TYR A 36 -0.71 -0.60 -7.47
C TYR A 36 0.36 0.11 -8.28
N SER A 37 1.06 1.03 -7.62
CA SER A 37 2.22 1.73 -8.16
C SER A 37 3.32 1.73 -7.10
N GLN A 38 4.57 1.63 -7.54
CA GLN A 38 5.72 1.64 -6.64
C GLN A 38 6.50 2.94 -6.86
N THR A 39 6.82 3.64 -5.77
CA THR A 39 7.61 4.87 -5.82
C THR A 39 8.60 4.94 -4.67
N ASN A 40 9.49 5.92 -4.71
CA ASN A 40 10.42 6.20 -3.62
C ASN A 40 9.80 7.19 -2.62
N VAL A 41 10.38 7.27 -1.42
CA VAL A 41 9.90 8.21 -0.40
C VAL A 41 10.03 9.67 -0.87
N ALA A 42 11.01 9.99 -1.72
CA ALA A 42 11.24 11.33 -2.23
C ALA A 42 10.15 11.83 -3.21
N SER A 43 9.63 10.95 -4.05
CA SER A 43 8.59 11.24 -5.04
C SER A 43 7.19 10.87 -4.54
N LEU A 44 7.06 10.27 -3.36
CA LEU A 44 5.79 9.98 -2.70
C LEU A 44 4.81 11.17 -2.74
N PRO A 45 5.14 12.38 -2.23
CA PRO A 45 4.19 13.50 -2.21
C PRO A 45 3.74 13.98 -3.61
N ASN A 46 4.51 13.67 -4.66
CA ASN A 46 4.12 13.99 -6.04
C ASN A 46 3.32 12.85 -6.71
N ASN A 47 3.44 11.61 -6.22
CA ASN A 47 2.76 10.43 -6.75
C ASN A 47 1.54 10.02 -5.93
N THR A 48 1.17 10.76 -4.88
CA THR A 48 -0.05 10.51 -4.11
C THR A 48 -1.32 10.89 -4.85
N ASP A 49 -1.22 11.63 -5.95
CA ASP A 49 -2.36 12.08 -6.73
C ASP A 49 -3.07 10.88 -7.40
N GLY A 50 -4.34 10.66 -7.03
CA GLY A 50 -5.14 9.51 -7.47
C GLY A 50 -4.92 8.19 -6.70
N ALA A 51 -4.02 8.17 -5.71
CA ALA A 51 -3.87 7.01 -4.83
C ALA A 51 -4.93 7.01 -3.72
N ALA A 52 -5.57 5.86 -3.48
CA ALA A 52 -6.52 5.69 -2.39
C ALA A 52 -5.84 5.41 -1.04
N LEU A 53 -4.61 4.87 -1.09
CA LEU A 53 -3.84 4.46 0.07
C LEU A 53 -2.36 4.41 -0.25
N VAL A 54 -1.53 4.76 0.73
CA VAL A 54 -0.07 4.64 0.66
C VAL A 54 0.40 3.57 1.64
N VAL A 55 1.18 2.61 1.18
CA VAL A 55 1.90 1.65 1.99
C VAL A 55 3.38 2.03 2.02
N SER A 56 3.89 2.46 3.16
CA SER A 56 5.31 2.78 3.32
C SER A 56 6.00 1.78 4.24
N THR A 57 7.15 1.26 3.80
CA THR A 57 8.02 0.42 4.64
C THR A 57 9.08 1.25 5.37
N THR A 58 9.05 2.57 5.21
CA THR A 58 9.96 3.51 5.86
C THR A 58 9.19 4.60 6.60
N LYS A 59 9.89 5.33 7.48
CA LYS A 59 9.35 6.50 8.15
C LYS A 59 9.14 7.59 7.09
N VAL A 60 7.89 7.97 6.90
CA VAL A 60 7.48 9.03 5.99
C VAL A 60 7.40 10.32 6.79
N PRO A 61 8.26 11.32 6.54
CA PRO A 61 8.22 12.61 7.25
C PRO A 61 7.20 13.59 6.66
N TYR A 62 6.29 13.12 5.80
CA TYR A 62 5.29 13.95 5.12
C TYR A 62 3.91 13.66 5.71
N GLU A 63 3.12 14.71 5.93
CA GLU A 63 1.69 14.60 6.17
C GLU A 63 1.00 14.50 4.82
N LEU A 64 0.23 13.43 4.61
CA LEU A 64 -0.51 13.17 3.38
C LEU A 64 -2.00 13.18 3.72
N ASP A 65 -2.82 13.74 2.83
CA ASP A 65 -4.28 13.73 2.97
C ASP A 65 -4.89 12.32 2.83
N ILE A 66 -4.11 11.37 2.31
CA ILE A 66 -4.51 9.97 2.10
C ILE A 66 -3.94 9.05 3.19
N PRO A 67 -4.67 7.98 3.55
CA PRO A 67 -4.24 7.09 4.62
C PRO A 67 -2.92 6.40 4.29
N VAL A 68 -1.96 6.55 5.21
CA VAL A 68 -0.66 5.90 5.16
C VAL A 68 -0.64 4.68 6.08
N VAL A 69 -0.23 3.54 5.55
CA VAL A 69 -0.13 2.26 6.24
C VAL A 69 1.33 1.83 6.25
N SER A 70 1.81 1.32 7.38
CA SER A 70 3.14 0.72 7.44
C SER A 70 3.14 -0.65 6.76
N GLY A 71 3.95 -0.80 5.71
CA GLY A 71 4.21 -2.08 5.05
C GLY A 71 5.27 -2.93 5.76
N LEU A 72 5.91 -2.39 6.80
CA LEU A 72 6.91 -3.09 7.60
C LEU A 72 6.41 -4.45 8.16
N PRO A 73 5.18 -4.57 8.70
CA PRO A 73 4.63 -5.83 9.20
C PRO A 73 4.62 -6.94 8.15
N ILE A 74 4.35 -6.60 6.89
CA ILE A 74 4.28 -7.57 5.78
C ILE A 74 5.68 -8.12 5.47
N ILE A 75 6.72 -7.29 5.52
CA ILE A 75 8.10 -7.74 5.33
C ILE A 75 8.56 -8.59 6.52
N THR A 76 8.20 -8.19 7.74
CA THR A 76 8.60 -8.92 8.95
C THR A 76 7.82 -10.23 9.16
N GLY A 77 6.71 -10.43 8.43
CA GLY A 77 5.79 -11.56 8.62
C GLY A 77 4.95 -11.49 9.90
N VAL A 78 5.14 -10.47 10.75
CA VAL A 78 4.43 -10.32 12.02
C VAL A 78 3.24 -9.39 11.81
N GLY A 79 2.04 -9.96 11.70
CA GLY A 79 0.80 -9.20 11.56
C GLY A 79 0.51 -8.72 10.14
N GLU A 80 1.01 -9.43 9.11
CA GLU A 80 0.73 -9.13 7.71
C GLU A 80 -0.77 -9.15 7.39
N ASP A 81 -1.50 -10.14 7.91
CA ASP A 81 -2.94 -10.30 7.65
C ASP A 81 -3.74 -9.09 8.12
N LYS A 82 -3.39 -8.54 9.29
CA LYS A 82 -4.04 -7.33 9.82
C LYS A 82 -3.82 -6.12 8.91
N VAL A 83 -2.64 -6.02 8.30
CA VAL A 83 -2.33 -4.94 7.37
C VAL A 83 -3.08 -5.15 6.06
N LEU A 84 -3.10 -6.38 5.53
CA LEU A 84 -3.83 -6.76 4.32
C LEU A 84 -5.33 -6.49 4.46
N GLU A 85 -5.95 -6.95 5.55
CA GLU A 85 -7.37 -6.69 5.86
C GLU A 85 -7.63 -5.19 5.97
N LYS A 86 -6.75 -4.44 6.63
CA LYS A 86 -6.89 -2.98 6.76
C LYS A 86 -6.84 -2.28 5.41
N ILE A 87 -5.91 -2.67 4.54
CA ILE A 87 -5.80 -2.15 3.17
C ILE A 87 -7.08 -2.42 2.40
N VAL A 88 -7.56 -3.67 2.41
CA VAL A 88 -8.77 -4.09 1.69
C VAL A 88 -10.01 -3.40 2.24
N SER A 89 -10.11 -3.20 3.55
CA SER A 89 -11.23 -2.50 4.18
C SER A 89 -11.30 -1.02 3.76
N ILE A 90 -10.14 -0.34 3.72
CA ILE A 90 -10.02 1.03 3.19
C ILE A 90 -10.39 1.06 1.69
N LEU A 91 -9.92 0.08 0.93
CA LEU A 91 -10.26 -0.06 -0.50
C LEU A 91 -11.72 -0.46 -0.73
N LYS A 92 -12.40 -1.14 0.19
CA LYS A 92 -13.85 -1.37 0.10
C LYS A 92 -14.66 -0.11 0.44
N GLY A 93 -14.04 0.91 1.04
CA GLY A 93 -14.73 2.13 1.46
C GLY A 93 -15.47 1.98 2.80
N GLN A 94 -14.95 1.14 3.70
CA GLN A 94 -15.45 1.03 5.09
C GLN A 94 -14.74 2.01 6.04
N ALA A 95 -14.41 3.22 5.58
CA ALA A 95 -13.85 4.29 6.40
C ALA A 95 -14.69 5.56 6.23
#